data_AF-A0A177YFC9-F1
#
_entry.id   AF-A0A177YFC9-F1
#
_cell.length_a   1.000
_cell.length_b   1.000
_cell.length_c   1.000
_cell.angle_alpha   90.00
_cell.angle_beta   90.00
_cell.angle_gamma   90.00
#
_symmetry.space_group_name_H-M   'P 1'
#
loop_
_entity.id
_entity.type
_entity.pdbx_description
1 polymer ?
#
loop_
_entity_poly.entity_id
_entity_poly.type
_entity_poly.pdbx_seq_one_letter_code
_entity_poly.pdbx_strand_id
1 'polypeptide(L)' 'MDPIERAAIADEGYDPDDPAVDAAMDRVVRLLADHRHLTADPELSVEYLVDASKAHDARWAPDVCR' A
#
# COMPACT_ATOMS: atom_id res chain seq x y z
N MET A 1 18.58 5.32 7.59
CA MET A 1 17.94 6.48 8.23
C MET A 1 18.90 7.03 9.25
N ASP A 2 19.33 8.27 9.03
CA ASP A 2 20.22 8.96 9.95
C ASP A 2 19.45 9.49 11.18
N PRO A 3 20.15 9.94 12.24
CA PRO A 3 19.50 10.42 13.47
C PRO A 3 18.68 11.71 13.29
N ILE A 4 19.02 12.56 12.32
CA ILE A 4 18.34 13.83 12.03
C ILE A 4 17.00 13.54 11.34
N GLU A 5 17.01 12.67 10.33
CA GLU A 5 15.80 12.21 9.65
C GLU A 5 14.82 11.55 10.63
N ARG A 6 15.35 10.75 11.56
CA ARG A 6 14.55 10.07 12.58
C ARG A 6 13.93 11.04 13.58
N ALA A 7 14.69 12.05 14.00
CA ALA A 7 14.19 13.09 14.89
C ALA A 7 13.10 13.95 14.23
N ALA A 8 13.22 14.26 12.94
CA ALA A 8 12.19 14.99 12.20
C ALA A 8 10.87 14.21 12.14
N ILE A 9 10.94 12.90 11.90
CA ILE A 9 9.76 12.02 11.87
C ILE A 9 9.09 11.94 13.24
N ALA A 10 9.88 11.83 14.32
CA ALA A 10 9.35 11.83 15.69
C ALA A 10 8.74 13.18 16.11
N ASP A 11 9.36 14.30 15.71
CA ASP A 11 8.85 15.67 15.98
C ASP A 11 7.50 15.95 15.29
N GLU A 12 7.27 15.32 14.14
CA GLU A 12 5.97 15.34 13.44
C GLU A 12 4.91 14.43 14.07
N GLY A 13 5.24 13.72 15.16
CA GLY A 13 4.34 12.84 15.89
C GLY A 13 4.26 11.40 15.35
N TYR A 14 5.19 11.01 14.48
CA TYR A 14 5.31 9.66 13.94
C TYR A 14 6.47 8.91 14.58
N ASP A 15 6.54 8.86 15.91
CA ASP A 15 7.64 8.17 16.62
C ASP A 15 7.77 6.71 16.14
N PRO A 16 8.87 6.36 15.44
CA PRO A 16 9.05 5.01 14.93
C PRO A 16 9.26 3.97 16.02
N ASP A 17 9.63 4.39 17.23
CA ASP A 17 9.83 3.53 18.40
C ASP A 17 8.54 3.44 19.28
N ASP A 18 7.44 4.08 18.85
CA ASP A 18 6.15 3.94 19.53
C ASP A 18 5.67 2.47 19.46
N PRO A 19 5.32 1.85 20.60
CA PRO A 19 4.89 0.45 20.64
C PRO A 19 3.63 0.17 19.79
N ALA A 20 2.79 1.17 19.54
CA ALA A 20 1.64 1.05 18.64
C ALA A 20 2.07 0.99 17.16
N VAL A 21 3.13 1.70 16.78
CA VAL A 21 3.73 1.63 15.43
C VAL A 21 4.34 0.25 15.22
N ASP A 22 5.11 -0.25 16.18
CA ASP A 22 5.70 -1.59 16.13
C ASP A 22 4.61 -2.67 15.96
N ALA A 23 3.57 -2.62 16.81
CA ALA A 23 2.43 -3.53 16.71
C ALA A 23 1.65 -3.40 15.39
N ALA A 24 1.59 -2.22 14.78
CA ALA A 24 0.97 -2.01 13.48
C ALA A 24 1.82 -2.62 12.35
N MET A 25 3.14 -2.44 12.39
CA MET A 25 4.06 -3.02 11.42
C MET A 25 4.07 -4.54 11.48
N ASP A 26 4.02 -5.13 12.67
CA ASP A 26 3.85 -6.58 12.85
C ASP A 26 2.58 -7.12 12.20
N ARG A 27 1.47 -6.38 12.30
CA ARG A 27 0.22 -6.73 11.61
C ARG A 27 0.38 -6.67 10.09
N VAL A 28 1.06 -5.66 9.56
CA VAL A 28 1.34 -5.54 8.12
C VAL A 28 2.21 -6.69 7.63
N VAL A 29 3.28 -7.04 8.36
CA VAL A 29 4.15 -8.17 8.00
C VAL A 29 3.37 -9.47 7.95
N ARG A 30 2.53 -9.74 8.95
CA ARG A 30 1.67 -10.93 8.98
C ARG A 30 0.69 -10.95 7.81
N LEU A 31 0.03 -9.84 7.53
CA LEU A 31 -0.91 -9.72 6.41
C LEU A 31 -0.21 -10.00 5.07
N LEU A 32 0.97 -9.41 4.84
CA LEU A 32 1.74 -9.64 3.62
C LEU A 32 2.24 -11.09 3.51
N ALA A 33 2.61 -11.72 4.62
CA ALA A 33 2.99 -13.12 4.65
C ALA A 33 1.80 -14.03 4.31
N ASP A 34 0.65 -13.79 4.94
CA ASP A 34 -0.59 -14.54 4.71
C ASP A 34 -1.02 -14.42 3.24
N HIS A 35 -0.89 -13.24 2.64
CA HIS A 35 -1.26 -12.95 1.26
C HIS A 35 -0.14 -13.12 0.24
N ARG A 36 1.03 -13.64 0.63
CA ARG A 36 2.16 -13.88 -0.29
C ARG A 36 1.78 -14.77 -1.46
N HIS A 37 0.86 -15.72 -1.24
CA HIS A 37 0.34 -16.60 -2.29
C HIS A 37 -0.40 -15.85 -3.41
N LEU A 38 -0.99 -14.67 -3.13
CA LEU A 38 -1.64 -13.83 -4.14
C LEU A 38 -0.62 -13.17 -5.06
N THR A 39 0.61 -12.94 -4.61
CA THR A 39 1.67 -12.38 -5.47
C THR A 39 2.24 -13.37 -6.48
N ALA A 40 1.94 -14.66 -6.32
CA ALA A 40 2.30 -15.69 -7.29
C ALA A 40 1.24 -15.83 -8.40
N ASP A 41 0.06 -15.23 -8.21
CA ASP A 41 -0.99 -15.17 -9.22
C ASP A 41 -0.76 -13.95 -10.13
N PRO A 42 -0.42 -14.15 -11.42
CA PRO A 42 -0.21 -13.04 -12.35
C PRO A 42 -1.45 -12.15 -12.50
N GLU A 43 -2.67 -12.68 -12.27
CA GLU A 43 -3.93 -11.93 -12.28
C GLU A 43 -4.16 -11.09 -11.00
N LEU A 44 -3.29 -11.20 -10.00
CA LEU A 44 -3.31 -10.36 -8.78
C LEU A 44 -2.03 -9.53 -8.62
N SER A 45 -1.21 -9.47 -9.67
CA SER A 45 -0.07 -8.57 -9.69
C SER A 45 -0.52 -7.12 -9.59
N VAL A 46 0.26 -6.27 -8.92
CA VAL A 46 -0.04 -4.84 -8.78
C VAL A 46 -0.23 -4.18 -10.14
N GLU A 47 0.58 -4.56 -11.13
CA GLU A 47 0.47 -4.09 -12.51
C GLU A 47 -0.87 -4.47 -13.14
N TYR A 48 -1.27 -5.75 -13.04
CA TYR A 48 -2.57 -6.21 -13.54
C TYR A 48 -3.75 -5.52 -12.84
N LEU A 49 -3.69 -5.35 -11.51
CA LEU A 49 -4.75 -4.65 -10.76
C LEU A 49 -4.87 -3.18 -11.14
N VAL A 50 -3.74 -2.50 -11.36
CA VAL A 50 -3.71 -1.12 -11.85
C VAL A 50 -4.29 -1.02 -13.26
N ASP A 51 -3.95 -1.95 -14.14
CA ASP A 51 -4.46 -1.96 -15.52
C ASP A 51 -5.95 -2.35 -15.57
N ALA A 52 -6.39 -3.30 -14.74
CA ALA A 52 -7.80 -3.66 -14.59
C ALA A 52 -8.64 -2.49 -14.04
N SER A 53 -8.12 -1.73 -13.07
CA SER A 53 -8.77 -0.52 -12.57
C SER A 53 -8.94 0.52 -13.67
N LYS A 54 -7.87 0.81 -14.44
CA LYS A 54 -7.94 1.75 -15.57
C LYS A 54 -8.91 1.28 -16.65
N ALA A 55 -8.96 -0.02 -16.94
CA ALA A 55 -9.90 -0.59 -17.90
C ALA A 55 -11.35 -0.50 -17.41
N HIS A 56 -11.58 -0.66 -16.11
CA HIS A 56 -12.90 -0.47 -15.50
C HIS A 56 -13.34 1.01 -15.56
N ASP A 57 -12.44 1.95 -15.29
CA ASP A 57 -12.70 3.39 -15.39
C ASP A 57 -12.95 3.83 -16.84
N ALA A 58 -12.21 3.27 -17.80
CA ALA A 58 -12.44 3.51 -19.23
C ALA A 58 -13.77 2.90 -19.70
N ARG A 59 -14.18 1.76 -19.13
CA ARG A 59 -15.45 1.09 -19.43
C ARG A 59 -16.66 1.80 -18.82
N TRP A 60 -16.46 2.58 -17.75
CA TRP A 60 -17.46 3.45 -17.14
C TRP A 60 -17.25 4.92 -17.52
N ALA A 61 -16.41 5.25 -18.49
CA ALA A 61 -16.56 6.55 -19.15
C ALA A 61 -17.88 6.48 -19.92
N PRO A 62 -18.98 7.13 -19.46
CA PRO A 62 -20.13 7.23 -20.33
C PRO A 62 -19.65 8.04 -21.52
N ASP A 63 -20.02 7.63 -22.74
CA ASP A 63 -20.08 8.55 -23.87
C ASP A 63 -20.97 9.71 -23.43
N VAL A 64 -20.37 10.75 -22.85
CA VAL A 64 -20.98 12.06 -22.73
C VAL A 64 -20.96 12.59 -24.14
N CYS A 65 -22.01 12.24 -24.90
CA CYS A 65 -22.32 12.83 -26.18
C CYS A 65 -22.27 14.36 -26.06
N ARG A 66 -21.24 14.98 -26.63
CA ARG A 66 -21.45 16.03 -27.65
C ARG A 66 -20.20 16.31 -28.47
#